data_AF-A0A929GKS8-F1
#
_entry.id   AF-A0A929GKS8-F1
#
_cell.length_a   1.000
_cell.length_b   1.000
_cell.length_c   1.000
_cell.angle_alpha   90.00
_cell.angle_beta   90.00
_cell.angle_gamma   90.00
#
_symmetry.space_group_name_H-M   'P 1'
#
loop_
_entity.id
_entity.type
_entity.pdbx_description
1 polymer ?
#
loop_
_entity_poly.entity_id
_entity_poly.type
_entity_poly.pdbx_seq_one_letter_code
_entity_poly.pdbx_strand_id
1 'polypeptide(L)' 'MGLALEELKNEEQTFNINGVSLMIAEDVLPYTKENEIDYINNAYGQGFSIAPTAGGCC' A
#
# COMPACT_ATOMS: atom_id res chain seq x y z
N MET A 1 1.87 -9.77 -1.02
CA MET A 1 1.01 -8.58 -1.23
C MET A 1 1.40 -7.98 -2.58
N GLY A 2 0.43 -7.59 -3.40
CA GLY A 2 0.66 -6.97 -4.71
C GLY A 2 -0.31 -5.81 -4.93
N LEU A 3 0.06 -4.87 -5.79
CA LEU A 3 -0.76 -3.69 -6.13
C LEU A 3 -1.32 -3.85 -7.55
N ALA A 4 -2.59 -3.52 -7.73
CA ALA A 4 -3.26 -3.53 -9.03
C ALA A 4 -4.25 -2.36 -9.11
N LEU A 5 -4.54 -1.92 -10.34
CA LEU A 5 -5.61 -0.97 -10.62
C LEU A 5 -6.90 -1.74 -10.88
N GLU A 6 -7.93 -1.49 -10.09
CA GLU A 6 -9.20 -2.21 -10.17
C GLU A 6 -10.39 -1.28 -9.90
N GLU A 7 -11.58 -1.71 -10.33
CA GLU A 7 -12.82 -1.01 -10.03
C GLU A 7 -13.24 -1.23 -8.57
N LEU A 8 -13.98 -0.25 -8.02
CA LEU A 8 -14.50 -0.32 -6.65
C LEU A 8 -15.39 -1.54 -6.44
N LYS A 9 -14.99 -2.40 -5.49
CA LYS A 9 -15.83 -3.49 -4.99
C LYS A 9 -16.51 -3.09 -3.69
N ASN A 10 -17.74 -3.55 -3.49
CA ASN A 10 -18.55 -3.22 -2.32
C ASN A 10 -18.01 -3.80 -1.00
N GLU A 11 -17.08 -4.76 -1.05
CA GLU A 11 -16.60 -5.53 0.11
C GLU A 11 -15.19 -5.10 0.58
N GLU A 12 -14.61 -4.08 -0.05
CA GLU A 12 -13.24 -3.64 0.26
C GLU A 12 -13.26 -2.37 1.09
N GLN A 13 -12.37 -2.29 2.09
CA GLN A 13 -12.24 -1.06 2.85
C GLN A 13 -11.52 -0.01 2.00
N THR A 14 -12.20 1.12 1.79
CA THR A 14 -11.68 2.21 0.96
C THR A 14 -11.10 3.33 1.82
N PHE A 15 -9.89 3.76 1.48
CA PHE A 15 -9.21 4.90 2.08
C PHE A 15 -8.91 5.93 0.98
N ASN A 16 -9.15 7.21 1.26
CA ASN A 16 -8.76 8.28 0.34
C ASN A 16 -7.53 9.00 0.91
N ILE A 17 -6.40 8.87 0.22
CA ILE A 17 -5.11 9.42 0.64
C ILE A 17 -4.51 10.18 -0.54
N ASN A 18 -4.19 11.46 -0.35
CA ASN A 18 -3.59 12.33 -1.39
C ASN A 18 -4.37 12.34 -2.72
N GLY A 19 -5.70 12.19 -2.66
CA GLY A 19 -6.57 12.15 -3.84
C GLY A 19 -6.59 10.79 -4.55
N VAL A 20 -5.95 9.77 -4.00
CA VAL A 20 -5.97 8.39 -4.49
C VAL A 20 -6.88 7.54 -3.61
N SER A 21 -7.80 6.80 -4.24
CA SER A 21 -8.61 5.79 -3.57
C SER A 21 -7.84 4.49 -3.48
N LEU A 22 -7.48 4.10 -2.27
CA LEU A 22 -6.86 2.83 -1.93
C LEU A 22 -7.94 1.85 -1.46
N MET A 23 -7.94 0.67 -2.03
CA MET A 23 -8.86 -0.41 -1.67
C MET A 23 -8.03 -1.53 -1.07
N ILE A 24 -8.44 -2.00 0.10
CA ILE A 24 -7.75 -3.05 0.84
C ILE A 24 -8.74 -4.17 1.13
N ALA A 25 -8.39 -5.39 0.74
CA ALA A 25 -9.18 -6.57 1.05
C ALA A 25 -9.20 -6.83 2.57
N GLU A 26 -10.36 -7.26 3.08
CA GLU A 26 -10.61 -7.39 4.52
C GLU A 26 -9.66 -8.39 5.21
N ASP A 27 -9.25 -9.44 4.50
CA ASP A 27 -8.34 -10.48 4.97
C ASP A 27 -6.91 -9.98 5.21
N VAL A 28 -6.47 -8.95 4.48
CA VAL A 28 -5.11 -8.39 4.60
C VAL A 28 -5.07 -7.13 5.46
N LEU A 29 -6.21 -6.49 5.71
CA LEU A 29 -6.32 -5.26 6.50
C LEU A 29 -5.57 -5.29 7.86
N PRO A 30 -5.57 -6.40 8.65
CA PRO A 30 -4.82 -6.45 9.90
C PRO A 30 -3.31 -6.28 9.73
N TYR A 31 -2.77 -6.63 8.57
CA TYR A 31 -1.34 -6.59 8.25
C TYR A 31 -0.92 -5.28 7.55
N THR A 32 -1.87 -4.44 7.16
CA THR A 32 -1.60 -3.18 6.46
C THR A 32 -1.55 -1.97 7.39
N LYS A 33 -1.89 -2.16 8.67
CA LYS A 33 -1.86 -1.10 9.68
C LYS A 33 -0.42 -0.62 9.90
N GLU A 34 -0.23 0.71 9.90
CA GLU A 34 1.09 1.36 10.05
C GLU A 34 2.08 1.06 8.92
N ASN A 35 1.60 0.69 7.73
CA ASN A 35 2.44 0.66 6.53
C ASN A 35 2.32 1.97 5.74
N GLU A 36 3.42 2.31 5.06
CA GLU A 36 3.53 3.39 4.10
C GLU A 36 3.79 2.82 2.71
N ILE A 37 3.20 3.45 1.68
CA ILE A 37 3.47 3.16 0.28
C ILE A 37 4.30 4.31 -0.28
N ASP A 38 5.50 4.00 -0.76
CA ASP A 38 6.40 4.98 -1.36
C ASP A 38 6.88 4.51 -2.74
N TYR A 39 7.35 5.44 -3.58
CA TYR A 39 7.98 5.14 -4.87
C TYR A 39 9.48 5.37 -4.78
N ILE A 40 10.26 4.29 -4.88
CA ILE A 40 11.72 4.34 -4.83
C ILE A 40 12.25 4.31 -6.26
N ASN A 41 13.21 5.18 -6.55
CA ASN A 41 13.98 5.17 -7.79
C ASN A 41 15.47 5.36 -7.44
N ASN A 42 16.26 4.29 -7.58
CA ASN A 42 17.69 4.30 -7.25
C ASN A 42 18.50 3.46 -8.26
N ALA A 43 19.81 3.33 -8.02
CA ALA A 43 20.73 2.63 -8.93
C ALA A 43 20.39 1.14 -9.15
N TYR A 44 19.59 0.53 -8.27
CA TYR A 44 19.19 -0.87 -8.34
C TYR A 44 17.82 -1.08 -9.02
N GLY A 45 17.11 0.00 -9.36
CA GLY A 45 15.83 -0.06 -10.06
C GLY A 45 14.81 0.94 -9.51
N GLN A 46 13.58 0.77 -9.98
CA GLN A 46 12.46 1.61 -9.61
C GLN A 46 11.19 0.81 -9.36
N GLY A 47 10.36 1.27 -8.42
CA GLY A 47 9.08 0.63 -8.10
C GLY A 47 8.45 1.12 -6.80
N PHE A 48 7.26 0.60 -6.51
CA PHE A 48 6.57 0.86 -5.25
C PHE A 48 7.13 -0.01 -4.12
N SER A 49 7.33 0.61 -2.97
CA SER A 49 7.68 -0.02 -1.70
C SER A 49 6.48 -0.01 -0.78
N ILE A 50 6.29 -1.09 -0.02
CA ILE A 50 5.29 -1.16 1.06
C ILE A 50 6.05 -1.59 2.32
N ALA A 51 6.16 -0.70 3.30
CA ALA A 51 6.96 -0.94 4.50
C ALA A 51 6.34 -0.29 5.74
N PRO A 52 6.64 -0.81 6.96
CA PRO A 52 6.18 -0.19 8.20
C PRO A 52 6.73 1.23 8.37
N THR A 53 5.91 2.17 8.87
CA THR A 53 6.34 3.55 9.14
C THR A 53 7.37 3.63 10.27
N ALA A 54 7.32 2.67 11.20
CA ALA A 54 8.27 2.53 12.30
C ALA A 54 8.80 1.09 12.36
N GLY A 55 9.97 0.86 11.78
CA GLY A 55 10.66 -0.43 11.84
C GLY A 55 11.29 -0.81 10.51
N GLY A 56 12.58 -0.51 10.37
CA GLY A 56 13.35 -0.91 9.19
C GLY A 56 14.75 -0.29 9.12
N CYS A 57 15.48 -0.24 10.23
CA CYS A 57 16.92 -0.05 10.20
C CYS A 57 17.57 -1.41 10.45
N CYS A 58 18.18 -1.96 9.40
CA CYS A 58 19.31 -2.87 9.42
C CYS A 58 20.22 -2.48 8.27
#